data_AF-A0A1C5HC36-F1
#
_entry.id   AF-A0A1C5HC36-F1
#
_cell.length_a   1.000
_cell.length_b   1.000
_cell.length_c   1.000
_cell.angle_alpha   90.00
_cell.angle_beta   90.00
_cell.angle_gamma   90.00
#
_symmetry.space_group_name_H-M   'P 1'
#
loop_
_entity.id
_entity.type
_entity.pdbx_description
1 polymer ?
#
loop_
_entity_poly.entity_id
_entity_poly.type
_entity_poly.pdbx_seq_one_letter_code
_entity_poly.pdbx_strand_id
1 'polypeptide(L)'
;MTDPSVTATLLIRLAELVRALPAAEVVALAEGRARLAVVPVAQPSTAERAAPPTATAVTGRRGTPHRPVAPVTDPDRAVAALAALTTRHDGTAYLAGWSAKELRALAARLGLRGVAGARKADLVERIVDRTVGFRLNSTAIRQL
;
A
#
# COMPACT_ATOMS: atom_id res chain seq x y z
N MET A 1 -5.60 8.40 -23.12
CA MET A 1 -4.31 8.26 -23.83
C MET A 1 -3.30 9.12 -23.09
N THR A 2 -2.19 8.55 -22.63
CA THR A 2 -1.08 9.34 -22.04
C THR A 2 -0.45 10.21 -23.12
N ASP A 3 -0.15 11.47 -22.77
CA ASP A 3 0.51 12.40 -23.68
C ASP A 3 1.93 11.90 -24.02
N PRO A 4 2.30 11.79 -25.30
CA PRO A 4 3.62 11.29 -25.71
C PRO A 4 4.76 12.19 -25.20
N SER A 5 4.54 13.48 -25.05
CA SER A 5 5.52 14.46 -24.55
C SER A 5 5.78 14.27 -23.06
N VAL A 6 4.72 14.01 -22.29
CA VAL A 6 4.81 13.66 -20.86
C VAL A 6 5.58 12.35 -20.68
N THR A 7 5.31 11.37 -21.54
CA THR A 7 6.00 10.08 -21.53
C THR A 7 7.49 10.21 -21.82
N ALA A 8 7.87 10.97 -22.86
CA ALA A 8 9.27 11.22 -23.21
C ALA A 8 10.02 11.93 -22.07
N THR A 9 9.39 12.94 -21.46
CA THR A 9 9.98 13.69 -20.34
C THR A 9 10.25 12.79 -19.13
N LEU A 10 9.30 11.89 -18.83
CA LEU A 10 9.46 10.93 -17.74
C LEU A 10 10.64 9.98 -17.99
N LEU A 11 10.80 9.45 -19.21
CA LEU A 11 11.91 8.56 -19.55
C LEU A 11 13.27 9.24 -19.42
N ILE A 12 13.37 10.51 -19.84
CA ILE A 12 14.59 11.31 -19.65
C ILE A 12 14.90 11.47 -18.17
N ARG A 13 13.91 11.82 -17.34
CA ARG A 13 14.12 11.97 -15.88
C ARG A 13 14.48 10.66 -15.19
N LEU A 14 13.93 9.54 -15.65
CA LEU A 14 14.27 8.23 -15.13
C LEU A 14 15.70 7.82 -15.51
N ALA A 15 16.16 8.14 -16.71
CA ALA A 15 17.54 7.90 -17.13
C ALA A 15 18.54 8.69 -16.28
N GLU A 16 18.24 9.96 -15.98
CA GLU A 16 19.06 10.78 -15.08
C GLU A 16 19.11 10.22 -13.66
N LEU A 17 17.96 9.77 -13.13
CA LEU A 17 17.89 9.13 -11.82
C LEU A 17 18.75 7.85 -11.75
N VAL A 18 18.68 7.00 -12.78
CA VAL A 18 19.47 5.77 -12.85
C VAL A 18 20.97 6.04 -12.97
N ARG A 19 21.37 7.13 -13.65
CA ARG A 19 22.78 7.55 -13.71
C ARG A 19 23.32 8.03 -12.38
N ALA A 20 22.47 8.57 -11.51
CA ALA A 20 22.87 9.03 -10.18
C ALA A 20 22.92 7.92 -9.13
N LEU A 21 22.40 6.72 -9.44
CA LEU A 21 22.40 5.57 -8.51
C LEU A 21 23.78 4.90 -8.43
N PRO A 22 24.17 4.37 -7.25
CA PRO A 22 25.37 3.55 -7.11
C PRO A 22 25.31 2.32 -8.03
N ALA A 23 26.45 1.92 -8.61
CA ALA A 23 26.51 0.79 -9.54
C ALA A 23 25.95 -0.52 -8.94
N ALA A 24 26.17 -0.75 -7.64
CA ALA A 24 25.63 -1.92 -6.94
C ALA A 24 24.09 -1.94 -6.90
N GLU A 25 23.45 -0.77 -6.80
CA GLU A 25 22.00 -0.63 -6.81
C GLU A 25 21.42 -0.78 -8.22
N VAL A 26 22.14 -0.28 -9.24
CA VAL A 26 21.77 -0.49 -10.65
C VAL A 26 21.82 -1.97 -11.01
N VAL A 27 22.84 -2.70 -10.56
CA VAL A 27 22.93 -4.16 -10.73
C VAL A 27 21.80 -4.88 -9.97
N ALA A 28 21.51 -4.48 -8.74
CA ALA A 28 20.39 -5.04 -7.99
C ALA A 28 19.03 -4.78 -8.68
N LEU A 29 18.85 -3.64 -9.34
CA LEU A 29 17.68 -3.34 -10.16
C LEU A 29 17.61 -4.22 -11.41
N ALA A 30 18.73 -4.39 -12.12
CA ALA A 30 18.81 -5.23 -13.32
C ALA A 30 18.54 -6.71 -13.03
N GLU A 31 19.01 -7.21 -11.88
CA GLU A 31 18.77 -8.57 -11.41
C GLU A 31 17.40 -8.75 -10.74
N GLY A 32 16.60 -7.69 -10.63
CA GLY A 32 15.27 -7.73 -9.99
C GLY A 32 15.29 -7.89 -8.47
N ARG A 33 16.46 -7.70 -7.83
CA ARG A 33 16.64 -7.69 -6.36
C ARG A 33 16.24 -6.36 -5.72
N ALA A 34 16.12 -5.30 -6.52
CA ALA A 34 15.65 -3.98 -6.11
C ALA A 34 14.52 -3.48 -7.02
N ARG A 35 13.77 -2.46 -6.56
CA ARG A 35 12.69 -1.81 -7.33
C ARG A 35 12.66 -0.31 -7.08
N LEU A 36 12.35 0.46 -8.12
CA LEU A 36 12.05 1.88 -8.00
C LEU A 36 10.58 2.07 -7.62
N ALA A 37 10.32 2.91 -6.61
CA ALA A 37 8.97 3.26 -6.19
C ALA A 37 8.81 4.78 -6.19
N VAL A 38 7.74 5.27 -6.80
CA VAL A 38 7.36 6.68 -6.72
C VAL A 38 6.56 6.86 -5.43
N VAL A 39 7.12 7.62 -4.48
CA VAL A 39 6.45 7.97 -3.23
C VAL A 39 6.01 9.43 -3.34
N PRO A 40 4.70 9.72 -3.41
CA PRO A 40 4.22 11.09 -3.32
C PRO A 40 4.63 11.68 -1.98
N VAL A 41 5.46 12.71 -1.99
CA VAL A 41 5.76 13.48 -0.79
C VAL A 41 4.63 14.48 -0.64
N ALA A 42 3.77 14.28 0.37
CA ALA A 42 2.79 15.29 0.73
C ALA A 42 3.55 16.57 1.08
N GLN A 43 3.24 17.67 0.41
CA GLN A 43 3.77 18.97 0.82
C GLN A 43 3.36 19.20 2.28
N PRO A 44 4.29 19.58 3.18
CA PRO A 44 3.91 19.90 4.54
C PRO A 44 2.91 21.05 4.47
N SER A 45 1.66 20.75 4.80
CA SER A 45 0.62 21.76 4.94
C SER A 45 1.07 22.70 6.05
N THR A 46 1.18 23.99 5.73
CA THR A 46 1.53 25.08 6.65
C THR A 46 0.51 25.29 7.78
N ALA A 47 -0.40 24.33 8.02
CA ALA A 47 -1.46 24.40 9.00
C ALA A 47 -1.06 23.90 10.41
N GLU A 48 0.10 23.28 10.57
CA GLU A 48 0.56 22.76 11.88
C GLU A 48 1.47 23.76 12.61
N ARG A 49 0.97 24.97 12.85
CA ARG A 49 1.61 25.93 13.76
C ARG A 49 0.59 26.58 14.69
N ALA A 50 -0.08 25.77 15.51
CA ALA A 50 -0.67 26.22 16.78
C ALA A 50 -1.26 25.03 17.58
N ALA A 51 -0.44 24.37 18.40
CA ALA A 51 -0.90 23.75 19.64
C ALA A 51 0.27 23.65 20.63
N PRO A 52 0.15 24.19 21.86
CA PRO A 52 1.21 24.13 22.86
C PRO A 52 1.32 22.73 23.50
N PRO A 53 2.49 22.37 24.08
CA PRO A 53 2.68 21.07 24.70
C PRO A 53 2.25 21.09 26.17
N THR A 54 1.28 20.27 26.56
CA THR A 54 1.07 19.91 27.97
C THR A 54 1.68 18.55 28.22
N ALA A 55 2.80 18.54 28.93
CA ALA A 55 3.45 17.35 29.43
C ALA A 55 2.62 16.74 30.57
N THR A 56 2.41 15.43 30.56
CA THR A 56 2.41 14.64 31.80
C THR A 56 2.89 13.22 31.50
N ALA A 57 4.07 12.90 32.00
CA ALA A 57 4.61 11.55 32.01
C ALA A 57 3.94 10.74 33.13
N VAL A 58 3.52 9.50 32.82
CA VAL A 58 3.38 8.43 33.82
C VAL A 58 4.12 7.21 33.30
N THR A 59 5.14 6.82 34.05
CA THR A 59 5.94 5.61 33.91
C THR A 59 5.13 4.38 34.35
N GLY A 60 5.16 3.29 33.58
CA GLY A 60 4.67 2.01 34.08
C GLY A 60 4.52 0.87 33.08
N ARG A 61 5.58 0.05 32.99
CA ARG A 61 5.58 -1.40 32.72
C ARG A 61 5.58 -1.89 31.25
N ARG A 62 6.71 -2.55 30.98
CA ARG A 62 7.12 -3.37 29.84
C ARG A 62 5.97 -4.23 29.24
N GLY A 63 5.63 -3.93 28.00
CA GLY A 63 4.88 -4.76 27.06
C GLY A 63 5.10 -4.16 25.67
N THR A 64 5.57 -4.96 24.72
CA THR A 64 5.87 -4.54 23.35
C THR A 64 4.72 -3.70 22.77
N PRO A 65 4.95 -2.48 22.27
CA PRO A 65 3.90 -1.74 21.60
C PRO A 65 3.66 -2.40 20.25
N HIS A 66 2.63 -3.24 20.16
CA HIS A 66 1.92 -3.43 18.90
C HIS A 66 1.38 -2.05 18.54
N ARG A 67 2.14 -1.34 17.70
CA ARG A 67 1.79 -0.01 17.23
C ARG A 67 0.37 -0.08 16.67
N PRO A 68 -0.60 0.65 17.24
CA PRO A 68 -1.88 0.83 16.57
C PRO A 68 -1.57 1.52 15.26
N VAL A 69 -1.72 0.80 14.14
CA VAL A 69 -1.71 1.42 12.83
C VAL A 69 -2.92 2.34 12.82
N ALA A 70 -2.66 3.64 12.99
CA ALA A 70 -3.66 4.69 12.82
C ALA A 70 -4.46 4.42 11.54
N PRO A 71 -5.79 4.67 11.54
CA PRO A 71 -6.67 4.23 10.48
C PRO A 71 -6.11 4.72 9.14
N VAL A 72 -5.66 3.78 8.31
CA VAL A 72 -5.15 4.07 6.99
C VAL A 72 -6.36 4.41 6.15
N THR A 73 -6.77 5.68 6.19
CA THR A 73 -7.89 6.20 5.41
C THR A 73 -7.54 6.33 3.92
N ASP A 74 -6.33 5.92 3.51
CA ASP A 74 -5.93 5.87 2.12
C ASP A 74 -6.18 4.48 1.51
N PRO A 75 -7.24 4.30 0.71
CA PRO A 75 -7.53 3.03 0.05
C PRO A 75 -6.42 2.63 -0.94
N ASP A 76 -5.68 3.56 -1.56
CA ASP A 76 -4.61 3.22 -2.49
C ASP A 76 -3.42 2.59 -1.77
N ARG A 77 -3.04 3.16 -0.62
CA ARG A 77 -2.01 2.58 0.25
C ARG A 77 -2.41 1.20 0.77
N ALA A 78 -3.69 1.01 1.08
CA ALA A 78 -4.21 -0.27 1.54
C ALA A 78 -4.18 -1.34 0.43
N VAL A 79 -4.47 -0.97 -0.82
CA VAL A 79 -4.29 -1.87 -1.98
C VAL A 79 -2.82 -2.26 -2.13
N ALA A 80 -1.89 -1.30 -2.02
CA ALA A 80 -0.46 -1.60 -2.10
C ALA A 80 0.03 -2.51 -0.96
N ALA A 81 -0.45 -2.29 0.26
CA ALA A 81 -0.15 -3.14 1.41
C ALA A 81 -0.70 -4.56 1.22
N LEU A 82 -1.96 -4.70 0.80
CA LEU A 82 -2.57 -6.00 0.47
C LEU A 82 -1.84 -6.72 -0.67
N ALA A 83 -1.36 -5.97 -1.67
CA ALA A 83 -0.60 -6.53 -2.79
C ALA A 83 0.81 -7.02 -2.40
N ALA A 84 1.35 -6.54 -1.28
CA ALA A 84 2.62 -7.01 -0.74
C ALA A 84 2.48 -8.28 0.11
N LEU A 85 1.27 -8.59 0.59
CA LEU A 85 0.99 -9.79 1.37
C LEU A 85 0.96 -11.02 0.45
N THR A 86 1.54 -12.12 0.92
CA THR A 86 1.70 -13.37 0.16
C THR A 86 0.66 -14.42 0.52
N THR A 87 -0.03 -14.26 1.65
CA THR A 87 -1.01 -15.23 2.14
C THR A 87 -2.40 -14.61 2.35
N ARG A 88 -3.44 -15.42 2.14
CA ARG A 88 -4.82 -15.01 2.42
C ARG A 88 -5.03 -14.72 3.91
N HIS A 89 -4.37 -15.49 4.78
CA HIS A 89 -4.44 -15.31 6.23
C HIS A 89 -3.96 -13.91 6.65
N ASP A 90 -2.81 -13.47 6.15
CA ASP A 90 -2.29 -12.13 6.45
C ASP A 90 -3.21 -11.02 5.93
N GLY A 91 -3.79 -11.22 4.73
CA GLY A 91 -4.79 -10.30 4.18
C GLY A 91 -6.05 -10.21 5.04
N THR A 92 -6.55 -11.33 5.55
CA THR A 92 -7.71 -11.35 6.46
C THR A 92 -7.38 -10.69 7.81
N ALA A 93 -6.19 -10.94 8.37
CA ALA A 93 -5.75 -10.33 9.61
C ALA A 93 -5.58 -8.81 9.47
N TYR A 94 -5.03 -8.36 8.34
CA TYR A 94 -4.87 -6.93 8.01
C TYR A 94 -6.22 -6.20 7.93
N LEU A 95 -7.25 -6.86 7.39
CA LEU A 95 -8.59 -6.27 7.21
C LEU A 95 -9.53 -6.48 8.40
N ALA A 96 -9.16 -7.31 9.39
CA ALA A 96 -10.03 -7.65 10.53
C ALA A 96 -10.44 -6.41 11.34
N GLY A 97 -9.51 -5.47 11.52
CA GLY A 97 -9.73 -4.21 12.26
C GLY A 97 -10.53 -3.14 11.52
N TRP A 98 -10.85 -3.34 10.23
CA TRP A 98 -11.47 -2.32 9.39
C TRP A 98 -12.98 -2.25 9.56
N SER A 99 -13.55 -1.05 9.43
CA SER A 99 -14.99 -0.85 9.43
C SER A 99 -15.60 -1.29 8.09
N ALA A 100 -16.90 -1.63 8.10
CA ALA A 100 -17.60 -2.00 6.87
C ALA A 100 -17.66 -0.84 5.85
N LYS A 101 -17.53 0.42 6.29
CA LYS A 101 -17.47 1.58 5.40
C LYS A 101 -16.13 1.63 4.66
N GLU A 102 -15.03 1.43 5.36
CA GLU A 102 -13.67 1.41 4.78
C GLU A 102 -13.49 0.22 3.84
N LEU A 103 -14.00 -0.96 4.20
CA LEU A 103 -13.98 -2.13 3.33
C LEU A 103 -14.77 -1.92 2.04
N ARG A 104 -15.91 -1.22 2.08
CA ARG A 104 -16.67 -0.87 0.87
C ARG A 104 -15.93 0.14 0.00
N ALA A 105 -15.30 1.15 0.59
CA ALA A 105 -14.49 2.12 -0.14
C ALA A 105 -13.30 1.43 -0.85
N LEU A 106 -12.62 0.52 -0.15
CA LEU A 106 -11.55 -0.29 -0.69
C LEU A 106 -12.04 -1.22 -1.81
N ALA A 107 -13.19 -1.88 -1.62
CA ALA A 107 -13.78 -2.75 -2.62
C ALA A 107 -14.21 -1.98 -3.89
N ALA A 108 -14.78 -0.78 -3.74
CA ALA A 108 -15.12 0.10 -4.85
C ALA A 108 -13.85 0.52 -5.62
N ARG A 109 -12.76 0.83 -4.92
CA ARG A 109 -11.47 1.17 -5.54
C ARG A 109 -10.88 0.01 -6.35
N LEU A 110 -11.05 -1.22 -5.87
CA LEU A 110 -10.68 -2.45 -6.56
C LEU A 110 -11.63 -2.83 -7.71
N GLY A 111 -12.70 -2.07 -7.93
CA GLY A 111 -13.69 -2.32 -8.98
C GLY A 111 -14.62 -3.52 -8.70
N LEU A 112 -14.72 -3.95 -7.44
CA LEU A 112 -15.61 -5.05 -7.04
C LEU A 112 -17.07 -4.59 -7.14
N ARG A 113 -17.89 -5.33 -7.92
CA ARG A 113 -19.33 -5.05 -8.06
C ARG A 113 -20.15 -5.77 -6.99
N GLY A 114 -21.29 -5.20 -6.61
CA GLY A 114 -22.24 -5.81 -5.67
C GLY A 114 -21.86 -5.67 -4.18
N VAL A 115 -21.10 -4.65 -3.80
CA VAL A 115 -20.53 -4.49 -2.44
C VAL A 115 -21.38 -3.65 -1.48
N ALA A 116 -22.47 -3.04 -1.97
CA ALA A 116 -23.33 -2.17 -1.16
C ALA A 116 -24.05 -2.91 -0.03
N GLY A 117 -24.53 -4.13 -0.28
CA GLY A 117 -25.26 -4.97 0.68
C GLY A 117 -24.49 -6.15 1.26
N ALA A 118 -23.21 -6.31 0.91
CA ALA A 118 -22.41 -7.45 1.33
C ALA A 118 -22.06 -7.38 2.83
N ARG A 119 -21.98 -8.53 3.50
CA ARG A 119 -21.55 -8.61 4.90
C ARG A 119 -20.05 -8.34 5.00
N LYS A 120 -19.59 -7.93 6.18
CA LYS A 120 -18.18 -7.63 6.44
C LYS A 120 -17.27 -8.80 6.06
N ALA A 121 -17.64 -10.03 6.41
CA ALA A 121 -16.89 -11.23 6.07
C ALA A 121 -16.76 -11.42 4.55
N ASP A 122 -17.89 -11.33 3.83
CA ASP A 122 -17.93 -11.47 2.36
C ASP A 122 -17.08 -10.40 1.65
N LEU A 123 -17.05 -9.17 2.18
CA LEU A 123 -16.21 -8.09 1.66
C LEU A 123 -14.72 -8.41 1.82
N VAL A 124 -14.31 -8.89 3.00
CA VAL A 124 -12.92 -9.28 3.27
C VAL A 124 -12.50 -10.41 2.35
N GLU A 125 -13.31 -11.45 2.21
CA GLU A 125 -13.02 -12.59 1.34
C GLU A 125 -12.84 -12.17 -0.12
N ARG A 126 -13.76 -11.36 -0.66
CA ARG A 126 -13.68 -10.88 -2.05
C ARG A 126 -12.48 -9.97 -2.31
N ILE A 127 -12.12 -9.12 -1.35
CA ILE A 127 -10.94 -8.25 -1.44
C ILE A 127 -9.66 -9.09 -1.45
N VAL A 128 -9.54 -10.06 -0.56
CA VAL A 128 -8.37 -10.95 -0.45
C VAL A 128 -8.25 -11.85 -1.68
N ASP A 129 -9.35 -12.41 -2.19
CA ASP A 129 -9.32 -13.28 -3.37
C ASP A 129 -8.89 -12.52 -4.63
N ARG A 130 -9.38 -11.28 -4.81
CA ARG A 130 -9.02 -10.44 -5.95
C ARG A 130 -7.56 -9.97 -5.93
N THR A 131 -6.96 -9.82 -4.74
CA THR A 131 -5.61 -9.25 -4.59
C THR A 131 -4.53 -10.32 -4.40
N VAL A 132 -4.75 -11.28 -3.51
CA VAL A 132 -3.81 -12.36 -3.19
C VAL A 132 -4.10 -13.62 -4.02
N GLY A 133 -5.38 -13.98 -4.19
CA GLY A 133 -5.81 -15.17 -4.93
C GLY A 133 -5.41 -15.15 -6.41
N PHE A 134 -5.57 -14.00 -7.09
CA PHE A 134 -5.18 -13.85 -8.49
C PHE A 134 -3.66 -13.99 -8.72
N ARG A 135 -2.85 -13.56 -7.76
CA ARG A 135 -1.38 -13.68 -7.80
C ARG A 135 -0.93 -15.12 -7.63
N LEU A 136 -1.49 -15.83 -6.65
CA LEU A 136 -1.15 -17.24 -6.41
C LEU A 136 -1.43 -18.11 -7.65
N ASN A 137 -2.57 -17.90 -8.31
CA ASN A 137 -2.88 -18.58 -9.58
C ASN A 137 -1.90 -18.20 -10.69
N SER A 138 -1.54 -16.92 -10.80
CA SER A 138 -0.59 -16.45 -11.82
C SER A 138 0.85 -16.95 -11.59
N THR A 139 1.28 -17.07 -10.33
CA THR A 139 2.58 -17.64 -9.97
C THR A 139 2.63 -19.15 -10.18
N ALA A 140 1.53 -19.87 -9.89
CA ALA A 140 1.44 -21.30 -10.15
C ALA A 140 1.49 -21.61 -11.66
N ILE A 141 0.84 -20.80 -12.49
CA ILE A 141 0.91 -20.94 -13.96
C ILE A 141 2.31 -20.66 -14.51
N ARG A 142 3.07 -19.74 -13.90
CA ARG A 142 4.42 -19.39 -14.36
C ARG A 142 5.49 -20.44 -14.03
N GLN A 143 5.18 -21.39 -13.14
CA GLN A 143 6.09 -22.47 -12.74
C GLN A 143 5.80 -23.81 -13.44
N LEU A 144 4.83 -23.84 -14.34
CA LEU A 144 4.56 -24.96 -15.25
C LEU A 144 5.25 -24.74 -16.60
#